data_AF-A0A380YIZ5-F1
#
_entry.id   AF-A0A380YIZ5-F1
#
_cell.length_a   1.000
_cell.length_b   1.000
_cell.length_c   1.000
_cell.angle_alpha   90.00
_cell.angle_beta   90.00
_cell.angle_gamma   90.00
#
_symmetry.space_group_name_H-M   'P 1'
#
loop_
_entity.id
_entity.type
_entity.pdbx_description
1 polymer ?
#
loop_
_entity_poly.entity_id
_entity_poly.type
_entity_poly.pdbx_seq_one_letter_code
_entity_poly.pdbx_strand_id
1 'polypeptide(L)'
;MWDYDFQLEFSRWFHQQKGAQRTCCLVGIRTQESYNRWRAIYRQTKEKYKDCEWSTRIDEGIYNLYPLYDWKTEDIWVANGRFHWDYNRLYDLYYQAGISLDRQRVASPFISEAIESLALYKVIDPNTWGRMIGRVNGVCFAGLYGNTHAAGRKSIRLPKGYTWKSFMEFLLSTLPERTRNRYLAKLDTSIKFWKEKGGVLSDEVIQKLKDRNIPIQVGDSTNYKTNKKPVRMDYLDDIDIEEFKEIPTYKRMCICILRNDHTCKYMGFALNKEENEMKNKAMQKYSHIL
;
A
#
# COMPACT_ATOMS: atom_id res chain seq x y z
N MET A 1 -8.85 -12.86 -14.54
CA MET A 1 -7.63 -12.40 -15.24
C MET A 1 -7.23 -11.03 -14.70
N TRP A 2 -5.98 -10.80 -14.29
CA TRP A 2 -5.56 -9.45 -13.84
C TRP A 2 -5.46 -8.49 -15.03
N ASP A 3 -5.61 -7.18 -14.78
CA ASP A 3 -5.55 -6.13 -15.82
C ASP A 3 -4.26 -6.20 -16.67
N TYR A 4 -3.11 -6.47 -16.04
CA TYR A 4 -1.83 -6.63 -16.76
C TYR A 4 -1.82 -7.85 -17.68
N ASP A 5 -2.37 -8.98 -17.22
CA ASP A 5 -2.48 -10.20 -18.02
C ASP A 5 -3.42 -9.95 -19.20
N PHE A 6 -4.55 -9.26 -18.94
CA PHE A 6 -5.50 -8.89 -19.98
C PHE A 6 -4.87 -8.00 -21.04
N GLN A 7 -4.11 -6.97 -20.66
CA GLN A 7 -3.43 -6.10 -21.62
C GLN A 7 -2.45 -6.87 -22.51
N LEU A 8 -1.70 -7.81 -21.94
CA LEU A 8 -0.78 -8.66 -22.70
C LEU A 8 -1.53 -9.56 -23.69
N GLU A 9 -2.55 -10.27 -23.22
CA GLU A 9 -3.37 -11.15 -24.06
C GLU A 9 -4.15 -10.38 -25.13
N PHE A 10 -4.64 -9.19 -24.79
CA PHE A 10 -5.31 -8.30 -25.75
C PHE A 10 -4.36 -7.87 -26.87
N SER A 11 -3.13 -7.47 -26.54
CA SER A 11 -2.13 -7.10 -27.55
C SER A 11 -1.80 -8.26 -28.49
N ARG A 12 -1.65 -9.48 -27.94
CA ARG A 12 -1.45 -10.73 -28.73
C ARG A 12 -2.62 -11.02 -29.65
N TRP A 13 -3.83 -11.03 -29.08
CA TRP A 13 -5.06 -11.24 -29.83
C TRP A 13 -5.18 -10.21 -30.96
N PHE A 14 -5.01 -8.93 -30.67
CA PHE A 14 -5.14 -7.86 -31.67
C PHE A 14 -4.09 -7.99 -32.78
N HIS A 15 -2.83 -8.31 -32.44
CA HIS A 15 -1.76 -8.55 -33.40
C HIS A 15 -2.10 -9.68 -34.38
N GLN A 16 -2.58 -10.82 -33.85
CA GLN A 16 -3.00 -11.97 -34.65
C GLN A 16 -4.23 -11.66 -35.51
N GLN A 17 -5.26 -11.04 -34.91
CA GLN A 17 -6.50 -10.68 -35.62
C GLN A 17 -6.26 -9.73 -36.79
N LYS A 18 -5.25 -8.86 -36.70
CA LYS A 18 -4.87 -7.94 -37.78
C LYS A 18 -3.89 -8.53 -38.78
N GLY A 19 -3.36 -9.74 -38.54
CA GLY A 19 -2.27 -10.31 -39.33
C GLY A 19 -1.06 -9.37 -39.40
N ALA A 20 -0.84 -8.58 -38.36
CA ALA A 20 0.15 -7.52 -38.38
C ALA A 20 1.55 -8.11 -38.28
N GLN A 21 2.53 -7.58 -39.00
CA GLN A 21 3.94 -7.94 -38.78
C GLN A 21 4.49 -7.29 -37.50
N ARG A 22 3.95 -6.12 -37.14
CA ARG A 22 4.31 -5.39 -35.92
C ARG A 22 3.10 -4.71 -35.32
N THR A 23 2.99 -4.77 -34.00
CA THR A 23 1.97 -4.06 -33.22
C THR A 23 2.64 -3.16 -32.19
N CYS A 24 2.14 -1.93 -32.08
CA CYS A 24 2.56 -0.95 -31.10
C CYS A 24 1.38 -0.59 -30.21
N CYS A 25 1.56 -0.72 -28.89
CA CYS A 25 0.60 -0.27 -27.89
C CYS A 25 1.15 0.98 -27.21
N LEU A 26 0.48 2.12 -27.42
CA LEU A 26 0.82 3.37 -26.78
C LEU A 26 0.25 3.39 -25.35
N VAL A 27 1.12 3.61 -24.37
CA VAL A 27 0.76 3.59 -22.96
C VAL A 27 1.15 4.91 -22.31
N GLY A 28 0.15 5.64 -21.80
CA GLY A 28 0.31 6.95 -21.18
C GLY A 28 0.80 6.93 -19.74
N ILE A 29 1.81 6.11 -19.41
CA ILE A 29 2.45 6.16 -18.09
C ILE A 29 3.47 7.29 -18.03
N ARG A 30 3.63 7.89 -16.85
CA ARG A 30 4.67 8.89 -16.59
C ARG A 30 5.53 8.44 -15.41
N THR A 31 6.83 8.64 -15.50
CA THR A 31 7.79 8.18 -14.49
C THR A 31 7.62 8.90 -13.15
N GLN A 32 7.13 10.15 -13.17
CA GLN A 32 6.77 10.92 -11.97
C GLN A 32 5.71 10.22 -11.10
N GLU A 33 4.86 9.36 -11.68
CA GLU A 33 3.70 8.84 -10.97
C GLU A 33 4.00 7.66 -10.04
N SER A 34 5.09 6.91 -10.25
CA SER A 34 5.53 5.86 -9.31
C SER A 34 6.91 5.29 -9.67
N TYR A 35 7.58 4.71 -8.67
CA TYR A 35 8.82 3.95 -8.88
C TYR A 35 8.65 2.77 -9.85
N ASN A 36 7.49 2.08 -9.85
CA ASN A 36 7.24 0.99 -10.79
C ASN A 36 7.16 1.47 -12.24
N ARG A 37 6.54 2.64 -12.49
CA ARG A 37 6.51 3.26 -13.82
C ARG A 37 7.89 3.76 -14.25
N TRP A 38 8.66 4.33 -13.33
CA TRP A 38 10.07 4.65 -13.58
C TRP A 38 10.86 3.40 -13.99
N ARG A 39 10.70 2.29 -13.25
CA ARG A 39 11.33 1.00 -13.59
C ARG A 39 10.90 0.44 -14.94
N ALA A 40 9.66 0.66 -15.37
CA ALA A 40 9.19 0.22 -16.69
C ALA A 40 10.00 0.85 -17.84
N ILE A 41 10.52 2.07 -17.64
CA ILE A 41 11.37 2.78 -18.60
C ILE A 41 12.85 2.46 -18.38
N TYR A 42 13.36 2.60 -17.16
CA TYR A 42 14.80 2.60 -16.87
C TYR A 42 15.38 1.23 -16.46
N ARG A 43 14.62 0.14 -16.58
CA ARG A 43 15.15 -1.21 -16.33
C ARG A 43 16.28 -1.52 -17.32
N GLN A 44 17.44 -1.92 -16.79
CA GLN A 44 18.63 -2.25 -17.59
C GLN A 44 18.41 -3.39 -18.59
N THR A 45 17.60 -4.38 -18.22
CA THR A 45 17.34 -5.57 -19.03
C THR A 45 16.00 -5.47 -19.75
N LYS A 46 15.93 -4.75 -20.87
CA LYS A 46 14.75 -4.75 -21.73
C LYS A 46 15.12 -4.74 -23.21
N GLU A 47 14.29 -5.36 -24.00
CA GLU A 47 14.40 -5.31 -25.44
C GLU A 47 13.60 -4.12 -25.96
N LYS A 48 14.28 -3.27 -26.72
CA LYS A 48 13.74 -2.01 -27.24
C LYS A 48 13.35 -2.20 -28.70
N TYR A 49 12.39 -1.41 -29.14
CA TYR A 49 12.16 -1.20 -30.55
C TYR A 49 13.21 -0.23 -31.09
N LYS A 50 14.20 -0.75 -31.84
CA LYS A 50 15.35 0.05 -32.33
C LYS A 50 16.01 0.79 -31.16
N ASP A 51 16.35 2.07 -31.34
CA ASP A 51 16.98 2.94 -30.34
C ASP A 51 15.96 3.70 -29.45
N CYS A 52 14.69 3.28 -29.44
CA CYS A 52 13.66 3.94 -28.63
C CYS A 52 13.78 3.51 -27.16
N GLU A 53 14.47 4.29 -26.33
CA GLU A 53 14.65 4.04 -24.89
C GLU A 53 13.33 3.98 -24.10
N TRP A 54 12.27 4.58 -24.59
CA TRP A 54 10.93 4.55 -24.00
C TRP A 54 10.03 3.49 -24.65
N SER A 55 10.62 2.41 -25.18
CA SER A 55 9.91 1.24 -25.67
C SER A 55 10.31 -0.03 -24.92
N THR A 56 9.41 -1.02 -24.92
CA THR A 56 9.64 -2.34 -24.34
C THR A 56 8.93 -3.39 -25.20
N ARG A 57 9.67 -4.39 -25.68
CA ARG A 57 9.10 -5.57 -26.33
C ARG A 57 8.29 -6.37 -25.30
N ILE A 58 7.04 -6.65 -25.62
CA ILE A 58 6.14 -7.46 -24.78
C ILE A 58 5.93 -8.86 -25.37
N ASP A 59 6.01 -9.01 -26.69
CA ASP A 59 6.04 -10.30 -27.38
C ASP A 59 6.72 -10.17 -28.76
N GLU A 60 6.84 -11.26 -29.50
CA GLU A 60 7.33 -11.27 -30.88
C GLU A 60 6.51 -10.33 -31.75
N GLY A 61 7.16 -9.31 -32.33
CA GLY A 61 6.49 -8.29 -33.14
C GLY A 61 5.64 -7.28 -32.35
N ILE A 62 5.53 -7.39 -31.02
CA ILE A 62 4.63 -6.54 -30.21
C ILE A 62 5.44 -5.71 -29.19
N TYR A 63 5.19 -4.40 -29.20
CA TYR A 63 5.92 -3.44 -28.36
C TYR A 63 4.97 -2.49 -27.63
N ASN A 64 5.29 -2.18 -26.38
CA ASN A 64 4.73 -1.04 -25.67
C ASN A 64 5.63 0.18 -25.85
N LEU A 65 5.02 1.32 -26.15
CA LEU A 65 5.69 2.61 -26.31
C LEU A 65 5.11 3.62 -25.31
N TYR A 66 5.99 4.36 -24.65
CA TYR A 66 5.68 5.29 -23.55
C TYR A 66 6.03 6.74 -23.91
N PRO A 67 5.32 7.38 -24.85
CA PRO A 67 5.73 8.69 -25.40
C PRO A 67 5.70 9.84 -24.40
N LEU A 68 4.96 9.71 -23.30
CA LEU A 68 4.80 10.75 -22.28
C LEU A 68 5.63 10.47 -21.01
N TYR A 69 6.56 9.53 -21.06
CA TYR A 69 7.21 8.99 -19.86
C TYR A 69 7.91 10.06 -18.98
N ASP A 70 8.44 11.11 -19.59
CA ASP A 70 9.17 12.20 -18.96
C ASP A 70 8.29 13.43 -18.66
N TRP A 71 7.01 13.42 -19.07
CA TRP A 71 6.08 14.50 -18.78
C TRP A 71 5.70 14.54 -17.30
N LYS A 72 5.62 15.75 -16.76
CA LYS A 72 5.08 16.05 -15.44
C LYS A 72 3.57 16.27 -15.48
N THR A 73 2.95 16.39 -14.32
CA THR A 73 1.50 16.60 -14.21
C THR A 73 1.10 17.94 -14.78
N GLU A 74 1.94 18.95 -14.56
CA GLU A 74 1.80 20.29 -15.10
C GLU A 74 1.88 20.28 -16.63
N ASP A 75 2.81 19.51 -17.22
CA ASP A 75 2.95 19.41 -18.69
C ASP A 75 1.67 18.90 -19.35
N ILE A 76 0.99 17.92 -18.73
CA ILE A 76 -0.30 17.40 -19.22
C ILE A 76 -1.37 18.49 -19.22
N TRP A 77 -1.50 19.25 -18.13
CA TRP A 77 -2.52 20.29 -18.00
C TRP A 77 -2.21 21.52 -18.84
N VAL A 78 -0.94 21.90 -18.98
CA VAL A 78 -0.50 22.98 -19.88
C VAL A 78 -0.75 22.60 -21.33
N ALA A 79 -0.44 21.36 -21.74
CA ALA A 79 -0.74 20.87 -23.07
C ALA A 79 -2.24 20.84 -23.34
N ASN A 80 -3.03 20.31 -22.40
CA ASN A 80 -4.49 20.29 -22.54
C ASN A 80 -5.06 21.71 -22.71
N GLY A 81 -4.65 22.66 -21.87
CA GLY A 81 -5.09 24.06 -21.97
C GLY A 81 -4.63 24.78 -23.24
N ARG A 82 -3.44 24.46 -23.76
CA ARG A 82 -2.88 25.04 -25.00
C ARG A 82 -3.51 24.47 -26.26
N PHE A 83 -3.74 23.16 -26.30
CA PHE A 83 -4.21 22.45 -27.48
C PHE A 83 -5.73 22.19 -27.47
N HIS A 84 -6.42 22.56 -26.39
CA HIS A 84 -7.86 22.39 -26.24
C HIS A 84 -8.32 20.94 -26.42
N TRP A 85 -7.58 19.98 -25.85
CA TRP A 85 -7.96 18.58 -25.91
C TRP A 85 -9.16 18.28 -25.02
N ASP A 86 -10.01 17.35 -25.46
CA ASP A 86 -11.08 16.82 -24.62
C ASP A 86 -10.51 16.15 -23.36
N TYR A 87 -11.20 16.31 -22.24
CA TYR A 87 -10.85 15.67 -20.97
C TYR A 87 -12.10 15.37 -20.15
N ASN A 88 -11.94 14.55 -19.12
CA ASN A 88 -13.04 14.20 -18.23
C ASN A 88 -13.39 15.38 -17.30
N ARG A 89 -14.61 15.91 -17.41
CA ARG A 89 -15.10 17.04 -16.58
C ARG A 89 -15.08 16.79 -15.08
N LEU A 90 -14.90 15.54 -14.64
CA LEU A 90 -14.63 15.22 -13.23
C LEU A 90 -13.41 15.97 -12.68
N TYR A 91 -12.41 16.25 -13.52
CA TYR A 91 -11.24 17.03 -13.10
C TYR A 91 -11.58 18.49 -12.75
N ASP A 92 -12.62 19.07 -13.37
CA ASP A 92 -13.13 20.40 -12.99
C ASP A 92 -13.70 20.36 -11.58
N LEU A 93 -14.47 19.30 -11.26
CA LEU A 93 -15.06 19.12 -9.94
C LEU A 93 -13.97 18.90 -8.87
N TYR A 94 -12.91 18.17 -9.20
CA TYR A 94 -11.76 18.04 -8.30
C TYR A 94 -11.05 19.37 -8.07
N TYR A 95 -10.87 20.18 -9.11
CA TYR A 95 -10.28 21.50 -8.99
C TYR A 95 -11.16 22.42 -8.12
N GLN A 96 -12.46 22.45 -8.36
CA GLN A 96 -13.43 23.21 -7.54
C GLN A 96 -13.46 22.75 -6.07
N ALA A 97 -13.21 21.46 -5.82
CA ALA A 97 -13.07 20.91 -4.48
C ALA A 97 -11.70 21.20 -3.81
N GLY A 98 -10.81 21.95 -4.46
CA GLY A 98 -9.50 22.33 -3.93
C GLY A 98 -8.47 21.20 -3.98
N ILE A 99 -8.68 20.17 -4.80
CA ILE A 99 -7.72 19.07 -4.96
C ILE A 99 -6.61 19.51 -5.91
N SER A 100 -5.37 19.48 -5.42
CA SER A 100 -4.18 19.78 -6.21
C SER A 100 -4.03 18.80 -7.39
N LEU A 101 -3.50 19.28 -8.52
CA LEU A 101 -3.44 18.52 -9.78
C LEU A 101 -2.77 17.14 -9.63
N ASP A 102 -1.74 17.03 -8.78
CA ASP A 102 -1.02 15.79 -8.49
C ASP A 102 -1.86 14.73 -7.76
N ARG A 103 -2.91 15.17 -7.04
CA ARG A 103 -3.83 14.33 -6.26
C ARG A 103 -5.13 14.01 -6.97
N GLN A 104 -5.38 14.59 -8.15
CA GLN A 104 -6.57 14.29 -8.93
C GLN A 104 -6.43 12.91 -9.60
N ARG A 105 -7.01 11.89 -8.99
CA ARG A 105 -6.94 10.50 -9.46
C ARG A 105 -8.34 9.94 -9.69
N VAL A 106 -8.52 9.31 -10.85
CA VAL A 106 -9.71 8.53 -11.18
C VAL A 106 -9.29 7.06 -11.15
N ALA A 107 -9.47 6.44 -9.99
CA ALA A 107 -9.17 5.04 -9.76
C ALA A 107 -10.27 4.42 -8.90
N SER A 108 -10.27 3.09 -8.77
CA SER A 108 -11.18 2.42 -7.83
C SER A 108 -11.01 3.02 -6.43
N PRO A 109 -12.09 3.52 -5.79
CA PRO A 109 -11.97 4.24 -4.52
C PRO A 109 -11.61 3.34 -3.32
N PHE A 110 -11.56 2.02 -3.55
CA PHE A 110 -11.22 1.02 -2.55
C PHE A 110 -9.76 0.56 -2.62
N ILE A 111 -8.98 1.02 -3.60
CA ILE A 111 -7.53 0.87 -3.50
C ILE A 111 -7.04 1.81 -2.42
N SER A 112 -5.96 1.40 -1.77
CA SER A 112 -5.45 2.09 -0.61
C SER A 112 -5.26 3.59 -0.93
N GLU A 113 -4.65 3.90 -2.06
CA GLU A 113 -4.31 5.22 -2.59
C GLU A 113 -5.52 6.15 -2.78
N ALA A 114 -6.72 5.59 -2.96
CA ALA A 114 -7.94 6.34 -3.26
C ALA A 114 -8.94 6.42 -2.09
N ILE A 115 -8.68 5.74 -0.97
CA ILE A 115 -9.57 5.80 0.21
C ILE A 115 -9.75 7.24 0.72
N GLU A 116 -8.72 8.08 0.60
CA GLU A 116 -8.80 9.48 1.04
C GLU A 116 -9.73 10.32 0.16
N SER A 117 -9.84 10.02 -1.14
CA SER A 117 -10.74 10.72 -2.05
C SER A 117 -12.18 10.21 -2.00
N LEU A 118 -12.44 9.12 -1.25
CA LEU A 118 -13.78 8.57 -1.06
C LEU A 118 -14.74 9.62 -0.44
N ALA A 119 -14.22 10.52 0.40
CA ALA A 119 -14.99 11.64 0.95
C ALA A 119 -15.61 12.54 -0.13
N LEU A 120 -14.94 12.68 -1.28
CA LEU A 120 -15.37 13.55 -2.37
C LEU A 120 -16.55 12.96 -3.15
N TYR A 121 -16.72 11.64 -3.16
CA TYR A 121 -17.80 10.96 -3.89
C TYR A 121 -19.18 11.46 -3.48
N LYS A 122 -19.37 11.82 -2.21
CA LYS A 122 -20.63 12.39 -1.72
C LYS A 122 -21.03 13.68 -2.45
N VAL A 123 -20.04 14.45 -2.89
CA VAL A 123 -20.23 15.75 -3.56
C VAL A 123 -20.16 15.62 -5.07
N ILE A 124 -19.18 14.88 -5.60
CA ILE A 124 -18.90 14.81 -7.05
C ILE A 124 -19.75 13.75 -7.78
N ASP A 125 -20.16 12.67 -7.11
CA ASP A 125 -21.01 11.61 -7.67
C ASP A 125 -21.91 10.99 -6.56
N PRO A 126 -22.95 11.73 -6.13
CA PRO A 126 -23.83 11.30 -5.03
C PRO A 126 -24.59 10.02 -5.34
N ASN A 127 -24.85 9.73 -6.63
CA ASN A 127 -25.53 8.51 -7.06
C ASN A 127 -24.67 7.27 -6.83
N THR A 128 -23.40 7.32 -7.24
CA THR A 128 -22.46 6.23 -6.99
C THR A 128 -22.15 6.12 -5.50
N TRP A 129 -22.03 7.23 -4.78
CA TRP A 129 -21.92 7.23 -3.32
C TRP A 129 -23.09 6.49 -2.64
N GLY A 130 -24.33 6.79 -3.02
CA GLY A 130 -25.52 6.11 -2.49
C GLY A 130 -25.50 4.60 -2.75
N ARG A 131 -25.08 4.18 -3.95
CA ARG A 131 -24.90 2.75 -4.27
C ARG A 131 -23.79 2.10 -3.43
N MET A 132 -22.69 2.80 -3.16
CA MET A 132 -21.58 2.28 -2.35
C MET A 132 -22.01 2.05 -0.90
N ILE A 133 -22.76 2.99 -0.31
CA ILE A 133 -23.27 2.86 1.07
C ILE A 133 -24.09 1.57 1.24
N GLY A 134 -24.93 1.24 0.26
CA GLY A 134 -25.77 0.03 0.33
C GLY A 134 -25.04 -1.29 0.03
N ARG A 135 -23.82 -1.25 -0.51
CA ARG A 135 -23.11 -2.45 -1.01
C ARG A 135 -21.85 -2.80 -0.24
N VAL A 136 -21.19 -1.82 0.37
CA VAL A 136 -19.87 -2.01 0.97
C VAL A 136 -19.87 -1.51 2.41
N ASN A 137 -19.75 -2.46 3.33
CA ASN A 137 -19.65 -2.18 4.76
C ASN A 137 -18.40 -1.32 5.05
N GLY A 138 -18.58 -0.28 5.87
CA GLY A 138 -17.49 0.61 6.26
C GLY A 138 -17.22 1.77 5.29
N VAL A 139 -17.95 1.90 4.18
CA VAL A 139 -17.79 3.03 3.24
C VAL A 139 -18.04 4.37 3.91
N CYS A 140 -19.09 4.51 4.71
CA CYS A 140 -19.35 5.74 5.46
C CYS A 140 -18.19 6.08 6.39
N PHE A 141 -17.66 5.08 7.11
CA PHE A 141 -16.52 5.27 8.01
C PHE A 141 -15.27 5.70 7.23
N ALA A 142 -14.95 5.03 6.13
CA ALA A 142 -13.82 5.37 5.29
C ALA A 142 -13.96 6.76 4.65
N GLY A 143 -15.16 7.16 4.23
CA GLY A 143 -15.43 8.50 3.69
C GLY A 143 -15.30 9.61 4.73
N LEU A 144 -15.66 9.36 5.99
CA LEU A 144 -15.55 10.35 7.07
C LEU A 144 -14.13 10.42 7.66
N TYR A 145 -13.52 9.26 7.91
CA TYR A 145 -12.31 9.14 8.73
C TYR A 145 -11.08 8.70 7.94
N GLY A 146 -11.21 8.24 6.70
CA GLY A 146 -10.12 7.69 5.90
C GLY A 146 -8.96 8.66 5.65
N ASN A 147 -9.23 9.97 5.68
CA ASN A 147 -8.23 11.03 5.58
C ASN A 147 -7.84 11.65 6.94
N THR A 148 -8.24 11.03 8.06
CA THR A 148 -7.97 11.52 9.42
C THR A 148 -7.02 10.60 10.18
N HIS A 149 -6.50 11.09 11.30
CA HIS A 149 -5.67 10.29 12.21
C HIS A 149 -6.39 9.04 12.76
N ALA A 150 -7.73 9.03 12.76
CA ALA A 150 -8.52 7.91 13.27
C ALA A 150 -8.34 6.62 12.44
N ALA A 151 -7.97 6.74 11.16
CA ALA A 151 -7.66 5.58 10.30
C ALA A 151 -6.16 5.19 10.34
N GLY A 152 -5.32 5.93 11.08
CA GLY A 152 -3.90 5.64 11.27
C GLY A 152 -3.06 5.61 9.99
N ARG A 153 -3.54 6.13 8.86
CA ARG A 153 -2.98 5.87 7.52
C ARG A 153 -1.74 6.72 7.19
N LYS A 154 -1.80 8.03 7.42
CA LYS A 154 -0.69 8.97 7.20
C LYS A 154 0.10 9.25 8.48
N SER A 155 -0.59 9.72 9.51
CA SER A 155 0.00 9.99 10.81
C SER A 155 -0.96 9.53 11.90
N ILE A 156 -0.38 8.89 12.90
CA ILE A 156 -1.08 8.47 14.10
C ILE A 156 -0.74 9.45 15.21
N ARG A 157 -1.74 9.88 15.98
CA ARG A 157 -1.56 10.80 17.10
C ARG A 157 -1.99 10.08 18.37
N LEU A 158 -1.14 10.11 19.37
CA LEU A 158 -1.49 9.64 20.71
C LEU A 158 -2.47 10.64 21.34
N PRO A 159 -3.68 10.22 21.76
CA PRO A 159 -4.60 11.12 22.45
C PRO A 159 -3.99 11.65 23.74
N LYS A 160 -4.35 12.90 24.12
CA LYS A 160 -3.84 13.51 25.36
C LYS A 160 -4.21 12.64 26.57
N GLY A 161 -3.25 12.42 27.47
CA GLY A 161 -3.45 11.62 28.68
C GLY A 161 -3.23 10.12 28.52
N TYR A 162 -2.93 9.62 27.31
CA TYR A 162 -2.61 8.22 27.08
C TYR A 162 -1.11 7.99 26.88
N THR A 163 -0.67 6.78 27.22
CA THR A 163 0.52 6.10 26.67
C THR A 163 0.07 5.23 25.49
N TRP A 164 0.98 4.81 24.61
CA TRP A 164 0.59 3.89 23.53
C TRP A 164 0.05 2.56 24.05
N LYS A 165 0.57 2.07 25.18
CA LYS A 165 0.06 0.88 25.85
C LYS A 165 -1.39 1.07 26.33
N SER A 166 -1.69 2.14 27.08
CA SER A 166 -3.05 2.40 27.56
C SER A 166 -4.01 2.72 26.42
N PHE A 167 -3.52 3.36 25.34
CA PHE A 167 -4.33 3.61 24.15
C PHE A 167 -4.64 2.31 23.41
N MET A 168 -3.66 1.40 23.29
CA MET A 168 -3.87 0.05 22.75
C MET A 168 -4.95 -0.70 23.56
N GLU A 169 -4.87 -0.67 24.88
CA GLU A 169 -5.86 -1.30 25.77
C GLU A 169 -7.26 -0.71 25.55
N PHE A 170 -7.37 0.61 25.44
CA PHE A 170 -8.62 1.28 25.07
C PHE A 170 -9.13 0.80 23.70
N LEU A 171 -8.30 0.81 22.66
CA LEU A 171 -8.70 0.34 21.33
C LEU A 171 -9.18 -1.11 21.37
N LEU A 172 -8.46 -1.99 22.05
CA LEU A 172 -8.86 -3.39 22.23
C LEU A 172 -10.20 -3.52 22.94
N SER A 173 -10.51 -2.66 23.91
CA SER A 173 -11.79 -2.66 24.62
C SER A 173 -12.99 -2.31 23.72
N THR A 174 -12.77 -1.56 22.64
CA THR A 174 -13.82 -1.17 21.67
C THR A 174 -14.11 -2.24 20.62
N LEU A 175 -13.29 -3.29 20.53
CA LEU A 175 -13.41 -4.33 19.51
C LEU A 175 -14.33 -5.48 19.97
N PRO A 176 -15.03 -6.15 19.03
CA PRO A 176 -15.70 -7.41 19.33
C PRO A 176 -14.73 -8.43 19.92
N GLU A 177 -15.21 -9.24 20.87
CA GLU A 177 -14.39 -10.16 21.65
C GLU A 177 -13.51 -11.07 20.76
N ARG A 178 -14.08 -11.67 19.72
CA ARG A 178 -13.34 -12.51 18.77
C ARG A 178 -12.17 -11.77 18.11
N THR A 179 -12.39 -10.51 17.72
CA THR A 179 -11.36 -9.68 17.07
C THR A 179 -10.29 -9.25 18.07
N ARG A 180 -10.70 -8.81 19.26
CA ARG A 180 -9.81 -8.48 20.37
C ARG A 180 -8.88 -9.64 20.72
N ASN A 181 -9.43 -10.84 20.89
CA ASN A 181 -8.67 -12.02 21.28
C ASN A 181 -7.63 -12.41 20.21
N ARG A 182 -7.93 -12.19 18.93
CA ARG A 182 -6.96 -12.40 17.83
C ARG A 182 -5.78 -11.43 17.91
N TYR A 183 -6.03 -10.14 18.14
CA TYR A 183 -4.95 -9.16 18.35
C TYR A 183 -4.11 -9.50 19.58
N LEU A 184 -4.75 -9.86 20.70
CA LEU A 184 -4.06 -10.26 21.93
C LEU A 184 -3.18 -11.50 21.72
N ALA A 185 -3.66 -12.51 21.00
CA ALA A 185 -2.87 -13.70 20.70
C ALA A 185 -1.60 -13.37 19.88
N LYS A 186 -1.72 -12.49 18.88
CA LYS A 186 -0.56 -12.01 18.10
C LYS A 186 0.38 -11.15 18.97
N LEU A 187 -0.17 -10.29 19.84
CA LEU A 187 0.62 -9.49 20.78
C LEU A 187 1.45 -10.37 21.71
N ASP A 188 0.81 -11.35 22.36
CA ASP A 188 1.45 -12.27 23.31
C ASP A 188 2.55 -13.09 22.61
N THR A 189 2.27 -13.59 21.41
CA THR A 189 3.27 -14.29 20.58
C THR A 189 4.48 -13.39 20.30
N SER A 190 4.24 -12.13 19.98
CA SER A 190 5.34 -11.19 19.71
C SER A 190 6.13 -10.83 20.97
N ILE A 191 5.46 -10.59 22.10
CA ILE A 191 6.09 -10.31 23.39
C ILE A 191 6.99 -11.49 23.78
N LYS A 192 6.48 -12.72 23.74
CA LYS A 192 7.25 -13.93 24.02
C LYS A 192 8.44 -14.08 23.08
N PHE A 193 8.22 -13.86 21.78
CA PHE A 193 9.30 -13.93 20.79
C PHE A 193 10.44 -12.96 21.10
N TRP A 194 10.14 -11.69 21.39
CA TRP A 194 11.16 -10.68 21.69
C TRP A 194 11.82 -10.85 23.06
N LYS A 195 11.14 -11.46 24.02
CA LYS A 195 11.71 -11.81 25.34
C LYS A 195 12.62 -13.03 25.30
N GLU A 196 12.18 -14.11 24.65
CA GLU A 196 12.81 -15.43 24.77
C GLU A 196 13.76 -15.75 23.61
N LYS A 197 13.38 -15.39 22.38
CA LYS A 197 14.17 -15.71 21.18
C LYS A 197 15.00 -14.50 20.75
N GLY A 198 14.37 -13.35 20.66
CA GLY A 198 14.95 -12.09 20.20
C GLY A 198 14.80 -11.88 18.69
N GLY A 199 14.58 -10.63 18.27
CA GLY A 199 14.58 -10.24 16.87
C GLY A 199 15.99 -9.91 16.38
N VAL A 200 16.24 -10.03 15.07
CA VAL A 200 17.55 -9.71 14.50
C VAL A 200 17.65 -8.24 14.12
N LEU A 201 18.62 -7.52 14.71
CA LEU A 201 18.85 -6.08 14.50
C LEU A 201 20.27 -5.83 13.98
N SER A 202 20.46 -4.76 13.21
CA SER A 202 21.81 -4.33 12.77
C SER A 202 22.59 -3.73 13.94
N ASP A 203 23.92 -3.71 13.83
CA ASP A 203 24.79 -3.07 14.83
C ASP A 203 24.46 -1.58 15.02
N GLU A 204 24.08 -0.89 13.94
CA GLU A 204 23.62 0.50 13.99
C GLU A 204 22.38 0.68 14.87
N VAL A 205 21.37 -0.17 14.71
CA VAL A 205 20.14 -0.12 15.51
C VAL A 205 20.44 -0.47 16.97
N ILE A 206 21.29 -1.47 17.22
CA ILE A 206 21.73 -1.84 18.57
C ILE A 206 22.39 -0.64 19.27
N GLN A 207 23.25 0.09 18.56
CA GLN A 207 23.88 1.29 19.11
C GLN A 207 22.85 2.38 19.41
N LYS A 208 21.92 2.67 18.48
CA LYS A 208 20.82 3.63 18.68
C LYS A 208 19.96 3.32 19.91
N LEU A 209 19.76 2.03 20.22
CA LEU A 209 19.04 1.57 21.41
C LEU A 209 19.84 1.77 22.70
N LYS A 210 21.14 1.44 22.68
CA LYS A 210 22.06 1.67 23.81
C LYS A 210 22.21 3.14 24.14
N ASP A 211 22.35 4.00 23.14
CA ASP A 211 22.47 5.46 23.31
C ASP A 211 21.22 6.07 23.97
N ARG A 212 20.06 5.41 23.83
CA ARG A 212 18.79 5.79 24.45
C ARG A 212 18.55 5.09 25.80
N ASN A 213 19.54 4.38 26.33
CA ASN A 213 19.48 3.60 27.57
C ASN A 213 18.35 2.56 27.59
N ILE A 214 18.03 1.97 26.44
CA ILE A 214 17.01 0.91 26.35
C ILE A 214 17.64 -0.41 26.80
N PRO A 215 17.05 -1.13 27.78
CA PRO A 215 17.56 -2.42 28.22
C PRO A 215 17.42 -3.47 27.11
N ILE A 216 18.55 -3.99 26.65
CA ILE A 216 18.61 -5.02 25.60
C ILE A 216 19.63 -6.10 25.95
N GLN A 217 19.38 -7.33 25.50
CA GLN A 217 20.34 -8.43 25.57
C GLN A 217 20.69 -8.85 24.14
N VAL A 218 21.96 -8.70 23.76
CA VAL A 218 22.45 -9.08 22.43
C VAL A 218 23.06 -10.47 22.52
N GLY A 219 22.62 -11.39 21.66
CA GLY A 219 23.19 -12.73 21.55
C GLY A 219 24.23 -12.83 20.42
N ASP A 220 25.04 -13.88 20.47
CA ASP A 220 26.19 -14.05 19.57
C ASP A 220 25.84 -14.75 18.24
N SER A 221 24.83 -15.62 18.22
CA SER A 221 24.49 -16.42 17.04
C SER A 221 22.99 -16.52 16.80
N THR A 222 22.61 -16.53 15.51
CA THR A 222 21.23 -16.63 15.06
C THR A 222 21.09 -17.70 13.99
N ASN A 223 19.95 -18.39 13.96
CA ASN A 223 19.65 -19.39 12.94
C ASN A 223 19.29 -18.77 11.58
N TYR A 224 19.17 -17.44 11.51
CA TYR A 224 18.88 -16.72 10.28
C TYR A 224 20.17 -16.44 9.51
N LYS A 225 20.13 -16.60 8.18
CA LYS A 225 21.23 -16.19 7.29
C LYS A 225 21.28 -14.67 7.18
N THR A 226 21.92 -14.01 8.14
CA THR A 226 22.00 -12.55 8.22
C THR A 226 23.27 -12.09 8.94
N ASN A 227 23.71 -10.87 8.64
CA ASN A 227 24.79 -10.19 9.36
C ASN A 227 24.27 -9.44 10.62
N LYS A 228 22.95 -9.49 10.86
CA LYS A 228 22.30 -8.89 12.03
C LYS A 228 22.45 -9.79 13.27
N LYS A 229 22.44 -9.19 14.46
CA LYS A 229 22.57 -9.92 15.74
C LYS A 229 21.19 -10.11 16.38
N PRO A 230 20.95 -11.25 17.05
CA PRO A 230 19.72 -11.45 17.81
C PRO A 230 19.70 -10.55 19.05
N VAL A 231 18.58 -9.89 19.29
CA VAL A 231 18.38 -8.95 20.39
C VAL A 231 17.08 -9.28 21.11
N ARG A 232 17.17 -9.52 22.41
CA ARG A 232 16.03 -9.68 23.30
C ARG A 232 15.77 -8.39 24.06
N MET A 233 14.51 -8.02 24.19
CA MET A 233 14.08 -6.82 24.91
C MET A 233 12.61 -6.90 25.28
N ASP A 234 12.22 -6.06 26.23
CA ASP A 234 10.83 -5.78 26.52
C ASP A 234 10.18 -4.92 25.43
N TYR A 235 8.85 -4.96 25.38
CA TYR A 235 8.07 -4.08 24.55
C TYR A 235 8.20 -2.63 25.03
N LEU A 236 8.47 -1.72 24.10
CA LEU A 236 8.51 -0.28 24.38
C LEU A 236 7.15 0.37 24.12
N ASP A 237 6.90 1.52 24.75
CA ASP A 237 5.72 2.31 24.43
C ASP A 237 5.81 2.93 23.02
N ASP A 238 6.93 3.62 22.76
CA ASP A 238 7.31 4.19 21.47
C ASP A 238 8.85 4.25 21.35
N ILE A 239 9.34 4.51 20.14
CA ILE A 239 10.74 4.88 19.91
C ILE A 239 10.85 5.81 18.68
N ASP A 240 11.66 6.86 18.81
CA ASP A 240 11.94 7.80 17.72
C ASP A 240 13.29 7.47 17.06
N ILE A 241 13.23 6.50 16.14
CA ILE A 241 14.31 6.10 15.21
C ILE A 241 13.71 5.73 13.85
N GLU A 242 14.51 5.82 12.79
CA GLU A 242 14.09 5.49 11.42
C GLU A 242 13.64 4.01 11.30
N GLU A 243 14.34 3.12 12.00
CA GLU A 243 14.08 1.69 12.04
C GLU A 243 12.98 1.29 13.03
N PHE A 244 12.08 2.22 13.39
CA PHE A 244 10.93 1.98 14.28
C PHE A 244 10.15 0.70 13.94
N LYS A 245 10.04 0.37 12.64
CA LYS A 245 9.36 -0.86 12.17
C LYS A 245 10.09 -2.15 12.51
N GLU A 246 11.35 -2.10 12.92
CA GLU A 246 12.11 -3.28 13.39
C GLU A 246 11.92 -3.51 14.90
N ILE A 247 11.53 -2.49 15.67
CA ILE A 247 11.48 -2.53 17.14
C ILE A 247 10.08 -2.94 17.65
N PRO A 248 9.97 -3.78 18.69
CA PRO A 248 8.69 -4.13 19.30
C PRO A 248 8.13 -2.95 20.12
N THR A 249 7.05 -2.34 19.65
CA THR A 249 6.38 -1.23 20.37
C THR A 249 4.86 -1.38 20.43
N TYR A 250 4.24 -0.87 21.50
CA TYR A 250 2.78 -0.80 21.62
C TYR A 250 2.16 0.13 20.56
N LYS A 251 2.87 1.16 20.13
CA LYS A 251 2.47 2.01 19.00
C LYS A 251 2.24 1.22 17.72
N ARG A 252 3.11 0.24 17.40
CA ARG A 252 2.90 -0.62 16.22
C ARG A 252 1.62 -1.44 16.32
N MET A 253 1.26 -1.90 17.51
CA MET A 253 -0.01 -2.60 17.71
C MET A 253 -1.20 -1.65 17.54
N CYS A 254 -1.14 -0.42 18.08
CA CYS A 254 -2.17 0.60 17.82
C CYS A 254 -2.35 0.86 16.33
N ILE A 255 -1.25 0.95 15.56
CA ILE A 255 -1.29 1.11 14.11
C ILE A 255 -2.00 -0.07 13.44
N CYS A 256 -1.72 -1.32 13.85
CA CYS A 256 -2.41 -2.50 13.32
C CYS A 256 -3.93 -2.43 13.58
N ILE A 257 -4.33 -2.07 14.80
CA ILE A 257 -5.75 -1.98 15.17
C ILE A 257 -6.46 -0.89 14.36
N LEU A 258 -5.90 0.33 14.33
CA LEU A 258 -6.52 1.47 13.63
C LEU A 258 -6.61 1.27 12.12
N ARG A 259 -5.66 0.52 11.54
CA ARG A 259 -5.66 0.20 10.10
C ARG A 259 -6.49 -1.03 9.76
N ASN A 260 -7.18 -1.65 10.73
CA ASN A 260 -7.85 -2.94 10.57
C ASN A 260 -6.93 -4.04 10.00
N ASP A 261 -5.64 -3.99 10.32
CA ASP A 261 -4.66 -5.01 9.97
C ASP A 261 -4.83 -6.22 10.90
N HIS A 262 -5.85 -7.04 10.65
CA HIS A 262 -6.21 -8.19 11.48
C HIS A 262 -5.13 -9.28 11.52
N THR A 263 -4.22 -9.28 10.54
CA THR A 263 -3.13 -10.26 10.47
C THR A 263 -1.85 -9.75 11.12
N CYS A 264 -1.83 -8.47 11.55
CA CYS A 264 -0.69 -7.77 12.10
C CYS A 264 0.52 -7.77 11.16
N LYS A 265 0.30 -7.69 9.85
CA LYS A 265 1.37 -7.67 8.84
C LYS A 265 2.32 -6.50 9.04
N TYR A 266 1.84 -5.35 9.49
CA TYR A 266 2.68 -4.20 9.84
C TYR A 266 3.66 -4.50 10.99
N MET A 267 3.32 -5.46 11.86
CA MET A 267 4.20 -5.99 12.89
C MET A 267 5.15 -7.11 12.40
N GLY A 268 5.12 -7.43 11.11
CA GLY A 268 5.96 -8.47 10.51
C GLY A 268 5.37 -9.89 10.59
N PHE A 269 4.11 -10.03 10.99
CA PHE A 269 3.45 -11.34 11.03
C PHE A 269 3.11 -11.85 9.62
N ALA A 270 3.32 -13.15 9.42
CA ALA A 270 2.76 -13.89 8.30
C ALA A 270 1.36 -14.43 8.65
N LEU A 271 0.63 -14.84 7.61
CA LEU A 271 -0.64 -15.54 7.78
C LEU A 271 -0.39 -16.89 8.46
N ASN A 272 -1.17 -17.19 9.51
CA ASN A 272 -1.18 -18.50 10.13
C ASN A 272 -1.92 -19.52 9.23
N LYS A 273 -1.97 -20.80 9.66
CA LYS A 273 -2.59 -21.87 8.87
C LYS A 273 -4.08 -21.60 8.61
N GLU A 274 -4.84 -21.22 9.62
CA GLU A 274 -6.28 -20.90 9.50
C GLU A 274 -6.50 -19.70 8.57
N GLU A 275 -5.71 -18.63 8.72
CA GLU A 275 -5.76 -17.43 7.89
C GLU A 275 -5.44 -17.74 6.41
N ASN A 276 -4.48 -18.62 6.16
CA ASN A 276 -4.17 -19.10 4.80
C ASN A 276 -5.31 -19.95 4.24
N GLU A 277 -5.89 -20.86 5.01
CA GLU A 277 -7.03 -21.66 4.59
C GLU A 277 -8.25 -20.79 4.28
N MET A 278 -8.56 -19.80 5.12
CA MET A 278 -9.63 -18.83 4.87
C MET A 278 -9.39 -18.05 3.58
N LYS A 279 -8.17 -17.56 3.37
CA LYS A 279 -7.77 -16.88 2.12
C LYS A 279 -7.98 -17.79 0.92
N ASN A 280 -7.51 -19.04 0.98
CA ASN A 280 -7.62 -19.99 -0.13
C ASN A 280 -9.08 -20.33 -0.44
N LYS A 281 -9.92 -20.54 0.59
CA LYS A 281 -11.37 -20.75 0.42
C LYS A 281 -12.04 -19.56 -0.23
N ALA A 282 -11.68 -18.33 0.15
CA ALA A 282 -12.19 -17.13 -0.48
C ALA A 282 -11.76 -17.05 -1.96
N MET A 283 -10.48 -17.28 -2.26
CA MET A 283 -9.98 -17.30 -3.64
C MET A 283 -10.69 -18.34 -4.50
N GLN A 284 -10.93 -19.54 -3.97
CA GLN A 284 -11.69 -20.60 -4.66
C GLN A 284 -13.15 -20.22 -4.88
N LYS A 285 -13.82 -19.66 -3.87
CA LYS A 285 -15.23 -19.25 -3.99
C LYS A 285 -15.43 -18.19 -5.09
N TYR A 286 -14.48 -17.26 -5.22
CA TYR A 286 -14.57 -16.16 -6.16
C TYR A 286 -13.78 -16.39 -7.46
N SER A 287 -13.18 -17.56 -7.67
CA SER A 287 -12.37 -17.85 -8.86
C SER A 287 -13.16 -17.81 -10.16
N HIS A 288 -14.47 -18.02 -10.11
CA HIS A 288 -15.35 -17.96 -11.28
C HIS A 288 -15.90 -16.55 -11.56
N ILE A 289 -15.65 -15.59 -10.67
CA ILE A 289 -16.11 -14.19 -10.77
C ILE A 289 -14.93 -13.26 -11.13
N LEU A 290 -13.68 -13.72 -10.95
CA LEU A 290 -12.43 -12.98 -11.20
C LEU A 290 -11.72 -13.45 -12.47
#